data_AF-A0A978RYB7-F1
#
_entry.id   AF-A0A978RYB7-F1
#
_cell.length_a   1.000
_cell.length_b   1.000
_cell.length_c   1.000
_cell.angle_alpha   90.00
_cell.angle_beta   90.00
_cell.angle_gamma   90.00
#
_symmetry.space_group_name_H-M   'P 1'
#
loop_
_entity.id
_entity.type
_entity.pdbx_description
1 polymer ?
#
loop_
_entity_poly.entity_id
_entity_poly.type
_entity_poly.pdbx_seq_one_letter_code
_entity_poly.pdbx_strand_id
1 'polypeptide(L)' 'MNSESIIDWDEMFEYLPGTIVELKGKPGVVHRIDSYEAMMVPPIWLEDDPRPRYPHELQIMSCREAKVCELEQPLVGV' A
#
# COMPACT_ATOMS: atom_id res chain seq x y z
N MET A 1 8.72 -17.32 -23.21
CA MET A 1 8.40 -16.77 -21.88
C MET A 1 8.48 -15.27 -21.99
N ASN A 2 7.37 -14.56 -21.80
CA ASN A 2 7.33 -13.10 -21.91
C ASN A 2 7.86 -12.51 -20.59
N SER A 3 9.05 -11.92 -20.64
CA SER A 3 9.77 -11.35 -19.50
C SER A 3 9.25 -9.95 -19.18
N GLU A 4 7.94 -9.85 -18.95
CA GLU A 4 7.37 -8.66 -18.39
C GLU A 4 7.43 -8.88 -16.87
N SER A 5 8.44 -8.27 -16.23
CA SER A 5 8.39 -7.96 -14.81
C SER A 5 7.32 -6.87 -14.63
N ILE A 6 6.06 -7.25 -14.89
CA ILE A 6 4.88 -6.41 -14.75
C ILE A 6 4.79 -6.22 -13.25
N ILE A 7 5.10 -5.01 -12.79
CA ILE A 7 4.76 -4.55 -11.45
C ILE A 7 3.37 -5.11 -11.15
N ASP A 8 3.24 -5.93 -10.12
CA ASP A 8 1.95 -6.51 -9.75
C ASP A 8 1.09 -5.36 -9.22
N TRP A 9 0.37 -4.73 -10.15
CA TRP A 9 -0.40 -3.53 -9.89
C TRP A 9 -1.51 -3.83 -8.89
N ASP A 10 -2.05 -5.05 -8.93
CA ASP A 10 -3.06 -5.53 -7.99
C ASP A 10 -2.51 -5.46 -6.55
N GLU A 11 -1.35 -6.07 -6.31
CA GLU A 11 -0.66 -6.00 -5.01
C GLU A 11 -0.31 -4.55 -4.62
N MET A 12 0.16 -3.72 -5.55
CA MET A 12 0.45 -2.31 -5.24
C MET A 12 -0.78 -1.52 -4.77
N PHE A 13 -1.96 -1.78 -5.36
CA PHE A 13 -3.21 -1.13 -4.96
C PHE A 13 -3.74 -1.62 -3.60
N GLU A 14 -3.39 -2.83 -3.18
CA GLU A 14 -3.75 -3.35 -1.85
C GLU A 14 -2.94 -2.68 -0.74
N TYR A 15 -1.65 -2.40 -0.99
CA TYR A 15 -0.71 -1.88 0.02
C TYR A 15 -0.40 -0.40 -0.14
N LEU A 16 -1.44 0.42 -0.32
CA LEU A 16 -1.28 1.87 -0.44
C LEU A 16 -0.84 2.55 0.86
N PRO A 17 -0.13 3.69 0.76
CA PRO A 17 0.16 4.57 1.88
C PRO A 17 -1.08 4.90 2.69
N GLY A 18 -0.99 4.74 4.00
CA GLY A 18 -2.03 5.02 4.95
C GLY A 18 -2.96 3.85 5.28
N THR A 19 -2.85 2.72 4.58
CA THR A 19 -3.54 1.47 4.92
C THR A 19 -3.09 0.95 6.29
N ILE A 20 -4.03 0.45 7.09
CA ILE A 20 -3.75 -0.14 8.40
C ILE A 20 -3.58 -1.64 8.25
N VAL A 21 -2.43 -2.14 8.68
CA VAL A 21 -2.04 -3.54 8.60
C VAL A 21 -1.60 -4.06 9.96
N GLU A 22 -1.71 -5.35 10.17
CA GLU A 22 -1.13 -6.06 11.30
C GLU A 22 -0.05 -7.03 10.81
N LEU A 23 1.00 -7.22 11.61
CA LEU A 23 1.98 -8.27 11.37
C LEU A 23 1.42 -9.62 11.82
N LYS A 24 1.34 -10.60 10.92
CA LYS A 24 0.87 -11.96 11.26
C LYS A 24 1.69 -12.61 12.37
N GLY A 25 2.98 -12.27 12.47
CA GLY A 25 3.87 -12.77 13.52
C GLY A 25 3.72 -12.06 14.88
N LYS A 26 2.97 -10.94 14.94
CA LYS A 26 2.74 -10.14 16.14
C LYS A 26 1.28 -9.65 16.19
N PRO A 27 0.32 -10.57 16.41
CA PRO A 27 -1.09 -10.21 16.47
C PRO A 27 -1.36 -9.22 17.60
N GLY A 28 -2.23 -8.24 17.35
CA GLY A 28 -2.57 -7.14 18.24
C GLY A 28 -1.74 -5.86 18.05
N VAL A 29 -0.72 -5.87 17.19
CA VAL A 29 0.08 -4.67 16.86
C VAL A 29 -0.22 -4.24 15.44
N VAL A 30 -0.91 -3.10 15.32
CA VAL A 30 -1.22 -2.48 14.03
C VAL A 30 -0.18 -1.44 13.66
N HIS A 31 0.10 -1.36 12.36
CA HIS A 31 0.98 -0.40 11.74
C HIS A 31 0.26 0.26 10.57
N ARG A 32 0.75 1.43 10.19
CA ARG A 32 0.29 2.13 9.01
C ARG A 32 1.36 2.06 7.93
N ILE A 33 0.94 1.79 6.70
CA ILE A 33 1.85 1.78 5.56
C ILE A 33 2.31 3.20 5.29
N ASP A 34 3.62 3.40 5.24
CA ASP A 34 4.23 4.66 4.82
C ASP A 34 4.30 4.70 3.29
N SER A 35 4.89 3.67 2.68
CA SER A 35 5.14 3.63 1.24
C SER A 35 5.28 2.20 0.71
N TYR A 36 5.01 2.05 -0.60
CA TYR A 36 5.25 0.83 -1.37
C TYR A 36 6.31 1.12 -2.43
N GLU A 37 7.46 0.46 -2.33
CA GLU A 37 8.58 0.62 -3.26
C GLU A 37 8.75 -0.65 -4.11
N ALA A 38 8.11 -0.69 -5.28
CA ALA A 38 8.05 -1.87 -6.16
C ALA A 38 9.43 -2.42 -6.62
N MET A 39 10.49 -1.61 -6.52
CA MET A 39 11.85 -1.99 -6.89
C MET A 39 12.65 -2.58 -5.71
N MET A 40 12.08 -2.60 -4.50
CA MET A 40 12.71 -3.12 -3.29
C MET A 40 12.13 -4.48 -2.90
N VAL A 41 12.95 -5.27 -2.20
CA VAL A 41 12.57 -6.58 -1.71
C VAL A 41 13.04 -6.71 -0.26
N PRO A 42 12.15 -6.66 0.75
CA PRO A 42 10.70 -6.46 0.65
C PRO A 42 10.24 -5.05 0.23
N PRO A 43 9.02 -4.89 -0.33
CA PRO A 43 8.59 -3.62 -0.91
C PRO A 43 7.82 -2.66 0.03
N ILE A 44 7.30 -3.11 1.18
CA ILE A 44 6.38 -2.29 2.00
C ILE A 44 7.11 -1.67 3.19
N TRP A 45 7.06 -0.35 3.33
CA TRP A 45 7.52 0.38 4.51
C TRP A 45 6.37 0.73 5.44
N LEU A 46 6.62 0.64 6.76
CA LEU A 46 5.64 0.98 7.80
C LEU A 46 6.14 2.19 8.58
N GLU A 47 5.24 3.10 8.98
CA GLU A 47 5.61 4.35 9.69
C GLU A 47 6.43 4.08 10.97
N ASP A 48 6.14 2.99 11.68
CA ASP A 48 6.75 2.65 12.98
C ASP A 48 7.65 1.38 12.95
N ASP A 49 7.97 0.83 11.78
CA ASP A 49 8.89 -0.32 11.66
C ASP A 49 10.18 0.09 10.93
N PRO A 50 11.37 -0.18 11.52
CA PRO A 50 12.63 0.22 10.92
C PRO A 50 13.03 -0.62 9.69
N ARG A 51 12.25 -1.66 9.33
CA ARG A 51 12.55 -2.55 8.21
C ARG A 51 11.33 -2.73 7.31
N PRO A 52 11.53 -2.83 5.99
CA PRO A 52 10.44 -3.12 5.09
C PRO A 52 9.92 -4.56 5.29
N ARG A 53 8.69 -4.82 4.85
CA ARG A 53 7.94 -6.07 5.05
C ARG A 53 7.37 -6.62 3.75
N TYR A 54 7.26 -7.94 3.68
CA TYR A 54 6.58 -8.58 2.57
C TYR A 54 5.06 -8.51 2.75
N PRO A 55 4.29 -8.44 1.64
CA PRO A 55 2.84 -8.57 1.62
C PRO A 55 2.32 -9.75 2.46
N HIS A 56 2.94 -10.93 2.29
CA HIS A 56 2.50 -12.14 2.98
C HIS A 56 2.73 -12.12 4.50
N GLU A 57 3.60 -11.25 5.03
CA GLU A 57 3.80 -11.04 6.46
C GLU A 57 2.70 -10.17 7.09
N LEU A 58 1.94 -9.45 6.26
CA LEU A 58 0.95 -8.48 6.66
C LEU A 58 -0.47 -9.02 6.50
N GLN A 59 -1.37 -8.48 7.31
CA GLN A 59 -2.81 -8.64 7.20
C GLN A 59 -3.46 -7.27 7.20
N ILE A 60 -4.18 -6.94 6.13
CA ILE A 60 -4.91 -5.68 6.03
C ILE A 60 -6.07 -5.71 7.02
N MET A 61 -6.09 -4.74 7.94
CA MET A 61 -7.10 -4.64 9.00
C MET A 61 -8.20 -3.64 8.63
N SER A 62 -7.85 -2.58 7.92
CA SER A 62 -8.82 -1.61 7.41
C SER A 62 -8.25 -0.89 6.20
N CYS A 63 -8.93 -1.02 5.06
CA CYS A 63 -8.80 -0.08 3.96
C CYS A 63 -9.57 1.18 4.36
N ARG A 64 -8.88 2.30 4.62
CA ARG A 64 -9.60 3.58 4.66
C ARG A 64 -10.19 3.81 3.27
N GLU A 65 -11.40 4.37 3.23
CA GLU A 65 -11.91 5.04 2.03
C GLU A 65 -10.79 5.90 1.50
N ALA A 66 -10.28 5.55 0.31
CA ALA A 66 -9.30 6.36 -0.38
C ALA A 66 -9.82 7.80 -0.31
N LYS A 67 -8.98 8.76 0.12
CA LYS A 67 -9.30 10.16 -0.12
C LYS A 67 -9.33 10.31 -1.63
N VAL A 68 -10.50 10.08 -2.23
CA VAL A 68 -10.77 10.34 -3.63
C VAL A 68 -10.37 11.78 -3.82
N CYS A 69 -9.33 12.03 -4.61
CA CYS A 69 -9.01 13.38 -5.02
C CYS A 69 -10.32 13.95 -5.59
N GLU A 70 -10.88 14.99 -4.98
CA GLU A 70 -11.92 15.77 -5.65
C GLU A 70 -11.29 16.32 -6.92
N LEU A 71 -11.54 15.66 -8.04
CA LEU A 71 -11.21 16.18 -9.35
C LEU A 71 -12.01 17.46 -9.51
N GLU A 72 -11.34 18.61 -9.34
CA GLU A 72 -11.92 19.90 -9.67
C GLU A 72 -12.36 19.83 -11.14
N GLN A 73 -13.67 19.74 -11.35
CA GLN A 73 -14.23 19.69 -12.69
C GLN A 73 -13.84 21.00 -13.39
N PRO A 74 -13.16 20.97 -14.55
CA PRO A 74 -12.87 22.19 -15.26
C PRO A 74 -14.22 22.84 -15.61
N LEU A 75 -14.46 24.03 -15.06
CA LEU A 75 -15.59 24.88 -15.40
C LEU A 75 -15.48 25.21 -16.90
N VAL A 76 -16.16 24.43 -17.74
CA VAL A 76 -16.39 24.79 -19.14
C VAL A 76 -17.39 25.94 -19.13
N GLY A 77 -16.87 27.17 -19.19
CA GLY A 77 -17.68 28.35 -19.47
C GLY A 77 -18.20 28.27 -20.91
N VAL A 78 -19.52 28.27 -21.05
CA VAL A 78 -20.25 28.55 -22.30
C VAL A 78 -20.67 30.01 -22.31
#